data_AF-A0AA96CXW4-F1
#
_entry.id   AF-A0AA96CXW4-F1
#
_cell.length_a   1.000
_cell.length_b   1.000
_cell.length_c   1.000
_cell.angle_alpha   90.00
_cell.angle_beta   90.00
_cell.angle_gamma   90.00
#
_symmetry.space_group_name_H-M   'P 1'
#
loop_
_entity.id
_entity.type
_entity.pdbx_description
1 polymer ?
#
loop_
_entity_poly.entity_id
_entity_poly.type
_entity_poly.pdbx_seq_one_letter_code
_entity_poly.pdbx_strand_id
1 'polypeptide(L)'
;MNYLIEKTVLTIEPTLALKIGLNESIVLKQLHYWIKKSKKNHNGKKWVFNTYKQWKEQLPFFSEKTIQRIILNLKEIGLIEIQQIDKNKMNRTNFYSINYEKIDQLFENLKISSETPPITKQEENKKLKEKNQMRAAVFIVKSF
;
A
#
# COMPACT_ATOMS: atom_id res chain seq x y z
N MET A 1 -19.68 -34.20 0.80
CA MET A 1 -19.33 -32.84 1.25
C MET A 1 -18.10 -32.40 0.48
N ASN A 2 -18.25 -31.51 -0.50
CA ASN A 2 -17.15 -31.10 -1.36
C ASN A 2 -16.33 -30.00 -0.64
N TYR A 3 -15.10 -30.32 -0.24
CA TYR A 3 -14.12 -29.40 0.36
C TYR A 3 -13.42 -28.50 -0.67
N LEU A 4 -13.92 -28.45 -1.90
CA LEU A 4 -13.47 -27.51 -2.93
C LEU A 4 -14.12 -26.15 -2.69
N ILE A 5 -13.87 -25.56 -1.52
CA ILE A 5 -14.16 -24.14 -1.35
C ILE A 5 -13.10 -23.46 -2.21
N GLU A 6 -13.49 -22.91 -3.35
CA GLU A 6 -12.73 -21.86 -4.04
C GLU A 6 -12.67 -20.59 -3.15
N LYS A 7 -12.27 -20.73 -1.89
CA LYS A 7 -12.14 -19.62 -0.97
C LYS A 7 -10.84 -18.94 -1.36
N THR A 8 -10.97 -17.74 -1.88
CA THR A 8 -9.84 -16.87 -2.13
C THR A 8 -9.07 -16.67 -0.83
N VAL A 9 -7.80 -17.08 -0.82
CA VAL A 9 -6.90 -16.79 0.30
C VAL A 9 -6.61 -15.30 0.28
N LEU A 10 -6.96 -14.60 1.36
CA LEU A 10 -6.58 -13.21 1.54
C LEU A 10 -5.10 -13.16 1.89
N THR A 11 -4.28 -12.65 0.97
CA THR A 11 -2.85 -12.46 1.19
C THR A 11 -2.56 -11.01 1.58
N ILE A 12 -1.80 -10.81 2.65
CA ILE A 12 -1.34 -9.49 3.08
C ILE A 12 0.13 -9.36 2.66
N GLU A 13 0.45 -8.26 2.00
CA GLU A 13 1.81 -7.97 1.55
C GLU A 13 2.37 -6.87 2.49
N PRO A 14 3.35 -7.20 3.36
CA PRO A 14 3.80 -6.30 4.42
C PRO A 14 4.34 -4.96 3.91
N THR A 15 5.03 -4.94 2.76
CA THR A 15 5.65 -3.70 2.25
C THR A 15 4.58 -2.72 1.76
N LEU A 16 3.52 -3.21 1.09
CA LEU A 16 2.33 -2.42 0.78
C LEU A 16 1.63 -1.94 2.06
N ALA A 17 1.42 -2.82 3.04
CA ALA A 17 0.73 -2.47 4.28
C ALA A 17 1.47 -1.37 5.07
N LEU A 18 2.80 -1.41 5.10
CA LEU A 18 3.62 -0.36 5.72
C LEU A 18 3.48 0.99 5.00
N LYS A 19 3.24 0.98 3.69
CA LYS A 19 3.22 2.20 2.88
C LYS A 19 1.85 2.89 2.85
N ILE A 20 0.77 2.11 2.81
CA ILE A 20 -0.59 2.65 2.60
C ILE A 20 -1.55 2.37 3.76
N GLY A 21 -1.13 1.54 4.73
CA GLY A 21 -1.97 1.06 5.82
C GLY A 21 -2.45 -0.36 5.61
N LEU A 22 -2.61 -1.10 6.71
CA LEU A 22 -3.04 -2.50 6.69
C LEU A 22 -4.41 -2.67 6.03
N ASN A 23 -5.38 -1.84 6.42
CA ASN A 23 -6.76 -1.96 5.95
C ASN A 23 -6.89 -1.62 4.45
N GLU A 24 -6.20 -0.56 4.04
CA GLU A 24 -6.05 -0.12 2.65
C GLU A 24 -5.41 -1.21 1.79
N SER A 25 -4.34 -1.85 2.28
CA SER A 25 -3.67 -2.94 1.57
C SER A 25 -4.57 -4.15 1.36
N ILE A 26 -5.40 -4.50 2.34
CA ILE A 26 -6.36 -5.60 2.27
C ILE A 26 -7.42 -5.32 1.20
N VAL A 27 -8.06 -4.15 1.23
CA VAL A 27 -9.10 -3.77 0.26
C VAL A 27 -8.51 -3.68 -1.15
N LEU A 28 -7.32 -3.10 -1.29
CA LEU A 28 -6.64 -2.97 -2.59
C LEU A 28 -6.27 -4.33 -3.18
N LYS A 29 -5.76 -5.28 -2.38
CA LYS A 29 -5.48 -6.65 -2.83
C LYS A 29 -6.77 -7.39 -3.23
N GLN A 30 -7.85 -7.23 -2.47
CA GLN A 30 -9.13 -7.82 -2.82
C GLN A 30 -9.67 -7.25 -4.14
N LEU A 31 -9.56 -5.93 -4.36
CA LEU A 31 -9.91 -5.29 -5.62
C LEU A 31 -9.06 -5.83 -6.79
N HIS A 32 -7.76 -5.99 -6.59
CA HIS A 32 -6.85 -6.50 -7.60
C HIS A 32 -7.23 -7.91 -8.07
N TYR A 33 -7.63 -8.77 -7.15
CA TYR A 33 -8.15 -10.10 -7.47
C TYR A 33 -9.37 -10.02 -8.41
N TRP A 34 -10.34 -9.14 -8.12
CA TRP A 34 -11.50 -8.96 -8.98
C TRP A 34 -11.16 -8.34 -10.33
N ILE A 35 -10.24 -7.40 -10.37
CA ILE A 35 -9.76 -6.81 -11.62
C ILE A 35 -9.15 -7.92 -12.50
N LYS A 36 -8.34 -8.82 -11.94
CA LYS A 36 -7.80 -9.97 -12.67
C LYS A 36 -8.88 -10.88 -13.24
N LYS A 37 -9.95 -11.15 -12.47
CA LYS A 37 -11.08 -11.98 -12.90
C LYS A 37 -12.09 -11.25 -13.80
N SER A 38 -12.08 -9.92 -13.82
CA SER A 38 -13.03 -9.14 -14.61
C SER A 38 -12.73 -9.26 -16.10
N LYS A 39 -13.77 -9.59 -16.86
CA LYS A 39 -13.79 -9.52 -18.33
C LYS A 39 -14.27 -8.17 -18.85
N LYS A 40 -14.69 -7.27 -17.95
CA LYS A 40 -15.28 -5.98 -18.31
C LYS A 40 -14.18 -4.94 -18.52
N ASN A 41 -13.86 -4.72 -19.79
CA ASN A 41 -12.97 -3.65 -20.23
C ASN A 41 -13.82 -2.49 -20.77
N HIS A 42 -13.54 -1.28 -20.30
CA HIS A 42 -14.10 -0.04 -20.85
C HIS A 42 -12.95 0.94 -21.07
N ASN A 43 -12.79 1.43 -22.30
CA ASN A 43 -11.69 2.31 -22.73
C ASN A 43 -10.29 1.76 -22.37
N GLY A 44 -10.06 0.46 -22.61
CA GLY A 44 -8.78 -0.19 -22.30
C GLY A 44 -8.53 -0.45 -20.81
N LYS A 45 -9.48 -0.07 -19.92
CA LYS A 45 -9.34 -0.23 -18.47
C LYS A 45 -10.32 -1.26 -17.92
N LYS A 46 -9.84 -2.09 -16.99
CA LYS A 46 -10.67 -3.10 -16.31
C LYS A 46 -11.43 -2.47 -15.16
N TRP A 47 -12.72 -2.79 -15.05
CA TRP A 47 -13.57 -2.29 -13.98
C TRP A 47 -14.22 -3.42 -13.19
N VAL A 48 -14.39 -3.18 -11.90
CA VAL A 48 -15.11 -4.06 -10.97
C VAL A 48 -16.29 -3.31 -10.39
N PHE A 49 -17.43 -3.98 -10.33
CA PHE A 49 -18.71 -3.41 -9.95
C PHE A 49 -19.07 -4.00 -8.60
N ASN A 50 -19.16 -3.19 -7.56
CA ASN A 50 -19.55 -3.66 -6.23
C ASN A 50 -20.31 -2.57 -5.48
N THR A 51 -21.23 -3.00 -4.63
CA THR A 51 -21.82 -2.19 -3.56
C THR A 51 -20.99 -2.33 -2.27
N TYR A 52 -21.12 -1.42 -1.32
CA TYR A 52 -20.48 -1.57 0.00
C TYR A 52 -20.94 -2.83 0.75
N LYS A 53 -22.19 -3.27 0.52
CA LYS A 53 -22.72 -4.53 1.06
C LYS A 53 -21.98 -5.75 0.49
N GLN A 54 -21.78 -5.79 -0.83
CA GLN A 54 -21.00 -6.86 -1.48
C GLN A 54 -19.53 -6.86 -1.05
N TRP A 55 -18.95 -5.69 -0.80
CA TRP A 55 -17.62 -5.62 -0.19
C TRP A 55 -17.60 -6.22 1.23
N LYS A 56 -18.61 -5.94 2.05
CA LYS A 56 -18.74 -6.52 3.41
C LYS A 56 -18.88 -8.04 3.39
N GLU A 57 -19.61 -8.59 2.42
CA GLU A 57 -19.74 -10.06 2.27
C GLU A 57 -18.38 -10.73 2.04
N GLN A 58 -17.44 -10.04 1.40
CA GLN A 58 -16.09 -10.55 1.13
C GLN A 58 -15.10 -10.23 2.26
N LEU A 59 -15.28 -9.10 2.93
CA LEU A 59 -14.45 -8.61 4.02
C LEU A 59 -15.29 -8.47 5.30
N PRO A 60 -15.78 -9.60 5.87
CA PRO A 60 -16.78 -9.59 6.96
C PRO A 60 -16.25 -9.01 8.29
N PHE A 61 -14.94 -8.82 8.40
CA PHE A 61 -14.29 -8.19 9.53
C PHE A 61 -14.31 -6.65 9.49
N PHE A 62 -14.77 -6.05 8.39
CA PHE A 62 -15.00 -4.61 8.29
C PHE A 62 -16.49 -4.26 8.25
N SER A 63 -16.85 -3.16 8.90
CA SER A 63 -18.17 -2.55 8.72
C SER A 63 -18.27 -1.87 7.34
N GLU A 64 -19.48 -1.68 6.81
CA GLU A 64 -19.67 -0.93 5.55
C GLU A 64 -19.09 0.49 5.64
N LYS A 65 -19.19 1.15 6.81
CA LYS A 65 -18.60 2.47 7.05
C LYS A 65 -17.07 2.42 6.98
N THR A 66 -16.46 1.39 7.55
CA THR A 66 -15.01 1.17 7.50
C THR A 66 -14.54 0.97 6.06
N ILE A 67 -15.25 0.12 5.29
CA ILE A 67 -14.97 -0.13 3.88
C ILE A 67 -15.08 1.16 3.06
N GLN A 68 -16.15 1.93 3.26
CA GLN A 68 -16.34 3.22 2.60
C GLN A 68 -15.17 4.17 2.88
N ARG A 69 -14.75 4.31 4.15
CA ARG A 69 -13.61 5.14 4.53
C ARG A 69 -12.32 4.68 3.85
N ILE A 70 -12.01 3.38 3.87
CA ILE A 70 -10.82 2.83 3.21
C ILE A 70 -10.82 3.12 1.71
N ILE A 71 -11.96 2.90 1.05
CA ILE A 71 -12.12 3.15 -0.38
C ILE A 71 -11.92 4.64 -0.71
N LEU A 72 -12.46 5.54 0.11
CA LEU A 72 -12.25 6.99 -0.06
C LEU A 72 -10.78 7.37 0.13
N ASN A 73 -10.10 6.82 1.15
CA ASN A 73 -8.68 7.04 1.37
C ASN A 73 -7.85 6.58 0.15
N LEU A 74 -8.10 5.36 -0.35
CA LEU A 74 -7.42 4.81 -1.53
C LEU A 74 -7.63 5.68 -2.78
N LYS A 75 -8.81 6.28 -2.92
CA LYS A 75 -9.11 7.24 -4.01
C LYS A 75 -8.34 8.54 -3.82
N GLU A 76 -8.30 9.08 -2.61
CA GLU A 76 -7.61 10.33 -2.28
C GLU A 76 -6.10 10.24 -2.56
N ILE A 77 -5.45 9.15 -2.17
CA ILE A 77 -4.04 8.90 -2.52
C ILE A 77 -3.84 8.55 -4.01
N GLY A 78 -4.93 8.31 -4.75
CA GLY A 78 -4.94 8.07 -6.20
C GLY A 78 -4.59 6.65 -6.62
N LEU A 79 -4.61 5.68 -5.71
CA LEU A 79 -4.35 4.27 -6.05
C LEU A 79 -5.55 3.60 -6.72
N ILE A 80 -6.76 4.11 -6.49
CA ILE A 80 -7.97 3.64 -7.16
C ILE A 80 -8.76 4.78 -7.78
N GLU A 81 -9.50 4.45 -8.82
CA GLU A 81 -10.50 5.31 -9.43
C GLU A 81 -11.90 4.77 -9.13
N ILE A 82 -12.82 5.70 -8.88
CA ILE A 82 -14.21 5.39 -8.60
C ILE A 82 -15.09 6.14 -9.58
N GLN A 83 -15.94 5.41 -10.30
CA GLN A 83 -17.00 5.96 -11.14
C GLN A 83 -18.36 5.45 -10.67
N GLN A 84 -19.40 6.25 -10.88
CA GLN A 84 -20.78 5.86 -10.65
C GLN A 84 -21.51 5.95 -11.99
N ILE A 85 -21.99 4.83 -12.53
CA ILE A 85 -22.70 4.83 -13.81
C ILE A 85 -24.16 5.30 -13.66
N ASP A 86 -24.82 4.98 -12.55
CA ASP A 86 -26.23 5.34 -12.34
C ASP A 86 -26.40 6.58 -11.48
N LYS A 87 -27.05 7.61 -12.05
CA LYS A 87 -27.54 8.81 -11.34
C LYS A 87 -28.76 8.52 -10.46
N ASN A 88 -29.30 7.31 -10.50
CA ASN A 88 -30.48 6.94 -9.74
C ASN A 88 -30.11 6.70 -8.27
N LYS A 89 -30.71 7.46 -7.35
CA LYS A 89 -30.39 7.44 -5.89
C LYS A 89 -30.50 6.05 -5.24
N MET A 90 -31.23 5.13 -5.87
CA MET A 90 -31.43 3.77 -5.38
C MET A 90 -30.28 2.83 -5.72
N ASN A 91 -29.54 3.06 -6.82
CA ASN A 91 -28.42 2.20 -7.18
C ASN A 91 -27.14 2.73 -6.54
N ARG A 92 -26.70 2.05 -5.48
CA ARG A 92 -25.47 2.36 -4.73
C ARG A 92 -24.24 1.62 -5.27
N THR A 93 -24.31 1.15 -6.53
CA THR A 93 -23.21 0.41 -7.17
C THR A 93 -22.14 1.37 -7.65
N ASN A 94 -20.90 1.09 -7.25
CA ASN A 94 -19.73 1.84 -7.69
C ASN A 94 -18.86 0.96 -8.59
N PHE A 95 -18.12 1.64 -9.46
CA PHE A 95 -17.19 1.07 -10.40
C PHE A 95 -15.80 1.41 -9.92
N TYR A 96 -14.99 0.39 -9.72
CA TYR A 96 -13.66 0.50 -9.17
C TYR A 96 -12.64 0.05 -10.20
N SER A 97 -11.58 0.82 -10.36
CA SER A 97 -10.37 0.40 -11.07
C SER A 97 -9.13 0.77 -10.26
N ILE A 98 -8.05 0.05 -10.51
CA ILE A 98 -6.73 0.33 -9.91
C ILE A 98 -5.93 1.21 -10.88
N ASN A 99 -5.19 2.17 -10.33
CA ASN A 99 -4.13 2.89 -11.03
C ASN A 99 -2.79 2.18 -10.76
N TYR A 100 -2.39 1.29 -11.67
CA TYR A 100 -1.16 0.51 -11.50
C TYR A 100 0.11 1.37 -11.62
N GLU A 101 0.11 2.39 -12.48
CA GLU A 101 1.24 3.31 -12.63
C GLU A 101 1.56 4.01 -11.30
N LYS A 102 0.52 4.45 -10.57
CA LYS A 102 0.72 5.10 -9.27
C LYS A 102 1.17 4.13 -8.17
N ILE A 103 0.79 2.86 -8.28
CA ILE A 103 1.35 1.80 -7.41
C ILE A 103 2.83 1.63 -7.71
N ASP A 104 3.23 1.52 -8.98
CA ASP A 104 4.64 1.32 -9.35
C ASP A 104 5.52 2.48 -8.87
N GLN A 105 5.07 3.73 -9.07
CA GLN A 105 5.73 4.93 -8.53
C GLN A 105 5.89 4.89 -7.00
N LEU A 106 4.90 4.35 -6.28
CA LEU A 106 4.95 4.22 -4.82
C LEU A 106 6.08 3.27 -4.39
N PHE A 107 6.34 2.22 -5.16
CA PHE A 107 7.37 1.21 -4.90
C PHE A 107 8.75 1.58 -5.49
N GLU A 108 8.83 2.37 -6.56
CA GLU A 108 10.10 2.93 -7.05
C GLU A 108 10.74 3.84 -6.00
N ASN A 109 9.93 4.68 -5.34
CA ASN A 109 10.37 5.51 -4.23
C ASN A 109 10.92 4.69 -3.04
N LEU A 110 10.49 3.42 -2.87
CA LEU A 110 11.03 2.56 -1.82
C LEU A 110 12.46 2.11 -2.12
N LYS A 111 12.76 1.75 -3.38
CA LYS A 111 14.11 1.36 -3.79
C LYS A 111 15.11 2.49 -3.56
N ILE A 112 14.70 3.72 -3.89
CA ILE A 112 15.50 4.94 -3.71
C ILE A 112 15.72 5.26 -2.21
N SER A 113 14.76 4.92 -1.33
CA SER A 113 14.89 5.14 0.12
C SER A 113 15.62 4.02 0.88
N SER A 114 15.69 2.81 0.32
CA SER A 114 16.46 1.68 0.87
C SER A 114 17.93 1.68 0.47
N GLU A 115 18.27 2.45 -0.57
CA GLU A 115 19.63 2.94 -0.78
C GLU A 115 19.80 4.14 0.17
N THR A 116 20.48 3.94 1.30
CA THR A 116 20.94 5.06 2.13
C THR A 116 21.62 6.12 1.24
N PRO A 117 21.44 7.43 1.51
CA PRO A 117 22.27 8.44 0.85
C PRO A 117 23.75 8.03 1.02
N PRO A 118 24.61 8.20 0.01
CA PRO A 118 26.02 7.92 0.19
C PRO A 118 26.46 8.77 1.38
N ILE A 119 26.97 8.11 2.43
CA ILE A 119 27.66 8.82 3.50
C ILE A 119 28.79 9.54 2.78
N THR A 120 28.66 10.85 2.63
CA THR A 120 29.66 11.64 1.92
C THR A 120 30.97 11.37 2.64
N LYS A 121 32.07 11.08 1.93
CA LYS A 121 33.39 10.77 2.52
C LYS A 121 33.82 11.77 3.61
N GLN A 122 33.23 12.96 3.65
CA GLN A 122 33.39 13.97 4.68
C GLN A 122 32.81 13.58 6.06
N GLU A 123 31.66 12.90 6.14
CA GLU A 123 31.04 12.46 7.40
C GLU A 123 31.75 11.24 8.00
N GLU A 124 32.22 10.30 7.18
CA GLU A 124 33.06 9.19 7.62
C GLU A 124 34.41 9.70 8.17
N ASN A 125 35.04 10.63 7.46
CA ASN A 125 36.29 11.25 7.94
C ASN A 125 36.08 12.07 9.21
N LYS A 126 34.91 12.71 9.39
CA LYS A 126 34.58 13.43 10.63
C LYS A 126 34.39 12.47 11.80
N LYS A 127 33.62 11.39 11.62
CA LYS A 127 33.44 10.34 12.65
C LYS A 127 34.74 9.63 13.00
N LEU A 128 35.63 9.41 12.03
CA LEU A 128 36.94 8.79 12.25
C LEU A 128 37.89 9.71 13.01
N LYS A 129 37.88 11.02 12.70
CA LYS A 129 38.62 12.04 13.46
C LYS A 129 38.12 12.16 14.90
N GLU A 130 36.81 12.22 15.12
CA GLU A 130 36.21 12.29 16.46
C GLU A 130 36.54 11.04 17.30
N LYS A 131 36.48 9.84 16.70
CA LYS A 131 36.82 8.57 17.38
C LYS A 131 38.30 8.48 17.75
N ASN A 132 39.19 8.96 16.88
CA ASN A 132 40.63 8.97 17.15
C ASN A 132 41.00 10.03 18.19
N GLN A 133 40.32 11.18 18.20
CA GLN A 133 40.51 12.24 19.18
C GLN A 133 40.04 11.81 20.58
N MET A 134 38.91 11.11 20.69
CA MET A 134 38.48 10.54 21.98
C MET A 134 39.43 9.46 22.51
N ARG A 135 39.97 8.61 21.64
CA ARG A 135 40.97 7.60 22.03
C ARG A 135 42.27 8.22 22.55
N ALA A 136 42.74 9.29 21.92
CA ALA A 136 43.91 10.04 22.38
C ALA A 136 43.66 10.72 23.73
N ALA A 137 42.48 11.34 23.93
CA ALA A 137 42.11 11.97 25.20
C ALA A 137 42.02 10.95 26.35
N VAL A 138 41.50 9.75 26.11
CA VAL A 138 41.42 8.68 27.12
C VAL A 138 42.81 8.15 27.52
N PHE A 139 43.79 8.19 26.62
CA PHE A 139 45.17 7.77 26.92
C PHE A 139 45.92 8.78 27.80
N ILE A 140 45.73 10.08 27.55
CA ILE A 140 46.38 11.16 28.32
C ILE A 140 45.89 11.17 29.77
N VAL A 141 44.60 10.92 30.02
CA VAL A 141 44.01 10.92 31.37
C VAL A 141 44.46 9.71 32.21
N LYS A 142 44.93 8.63 31.59
CA LYS A 142 45.42 7.42 32.29
C LYS A 142 46.94 7.43 32.58
N SER A 143 47.63 8.53 32.28
CA SER A 143 49.09 8.64 32.36
C SER A 143 49.59 9.52 33.52
N PHE A 144 48.72 9.90 34.46
CA PHE A 144 49.04 10.68 35.66
C PHE A 144 48.58 9.93 36.92
#